data_AF-A0A7L7MB51-F1
#
_entry.id   AF-A0A7L7MB51-F1
#
_cell.length_a   1.000
_cell.length_b   1.000
_cell.length_c   1.000
_cell.angle_alpha   90.00
_cell.angle_beta   90.00
_cell.angle_gamma   90.00
#
_symmetry.space_group_name_H-M   'P 1'
#
loop_
_entity.id
_entity.type
_entity.pdbx_description
1 polymer ?
#
loop_
_entity_poly.entity_id
_entity_poly.type
_entity_poly.pdbx_seq_one_letter_code
_entity_poly.pdbx_strand_id
1 'polypeptide(L)' 'MSMKRTNVYADPEDLALIKEAARRRGVPEAEIIREGIHLAAMANRVWDDPLEWPVFEGTGEVADSEQVTEAVVRGAAVR' A
#
# COMPACT_ATOMS: atom_id res chain seq x y z
N MET A 1 -0.13 12.99 -19.02
CA MET A 1 -1.59 12.74 -19.09
C MET A 1 -2.29 13.81 -18.26
N SER A 2 -3.34 14.44 -18.78
CA SER A 2 -4.09 15.47 -18.05
C SER A 2 -4.99 14.85 -16.97
N MET A 3 -5.17 15.55 -15.86
CA MET A 3 -6.09 15.13 -14.80
C MET A 3 -7.54 15.21 -15.30
N LYS A 4 -8.33 14.16 -15.04
CA LYS A 4 -9.78 14.15 -15.33
C LYS A 4 -10.56 14.61 -14.10
N ARG A 5 -11.58 15.45 -14.32
CA ARG A 5 -12.49 15.89 -13.25
C ARG A 5 -13.56 14.83 -12.99
N THR A 6 -13.80 14.53 -11.72
CA THR A 6 -14.90 13.69 -11.24
C THR A 6 -15.55 14.35 -10.03
N ASN A 7 -16.83 14.10 -9.81
CA ASN A 7 -17.58 14.56 -8.64
C ASN A 7 -17.96 13.34 -7.81
N VAL A 8 -17.76 13.42 -6.50
CA VAL A 8 -18.05 12.33 -5.55
C VAL A 8 -18.76 12.88 -4.33
N TYR A 9 -19.61 12.08 -3.70
CA TYR A 9 -20.15 12.36 -2.38
C TYR A 9 -19.19 11.84 -1.31
N ALA A 10 -19.04 12.57 -0.21
CA ALA A 10 -18.24 12.21 0.94
C ALA A 10 -18.97 12.60 2.23
N ASP A 11 -18.61 11.96 3.34
CA ASP A 11 -19.16 12.30 4.64
C ASP A 11 -18.78 13.75 5.02
N PRO A 12 -19.73 14.57 5.51
CA PRO A 12 -19.43 15.93 5.97
C PRO A 12 -18.34 16.00 7.05
N GLU A 13 -18.26 15.01 7.94
CA GLU A 13 -17.25 14.95 9.00
C GLU A 13 -15.85 14.71 8.40
N ASP A 14 -15.74 13.81 7.43
CA ASP A 14 -14.50 13.55 6.70
C ASP A 14 -14.01 14.79 5.95
N LEU A 15 -14.93 15.50 5.28
CA LEU A 15 -14.60 16.74 4.58
C LEU A 15 -14.10 17.83 5.55
N ALA A 16 -14.67 17.93 6.74
CA ALA A 16 -14.21 18.85 7.77
C ALA A 16 -12.78 18.51 8.23
N LEU A 17 -12.49 17.23 8.45
CA LEU A 17 -11.15 16.75 8.82
C LEU A 17 -10.12 17.03 7.72
N ILE A 18 -10.46 16.75 6.46
CA ILE A 18 -9.58 16.99 5.31
C ILE A 18 -9.29 18.49 5.17
N LYS A 19 -10.30 19.34 5.30
CA LYS A 19 -10.14 20.80 5.22
C LYS A 19 -9.21 21.35 6.30
N GLU A 20 -9.35 20.85 7.53
CA GLU A 20 -8.47 21.22 8.63
C GLU A 20 -7.03 20.71 8.42
N ALA A 21 -6.87 19.50 7.90
CA ALA A 21 -5.55 18.95 7.54
C ALA A 21 -4.87 19.78 6.42
N ALA A 22 -5.63 20.16 5.39
CA ALA A 22 -5.14 21.00 4.29
C ALA A 22 -4.68 22.37 4.80
N ARG A 23 -5.48 23.00 5.68
CA ARG A 23 -5.13 24.25 6.35
C ARG A 23 -3.84 24.14 7.15
N ARG A 24 -3.67 23.09 7.96
CA ARG A 24 -2.45 22.86 8.76
C ARG A 24 -1.22 22.63 7.88
N ARG A 25 -1.39 21.99 6.73
CA ARG A 25 -0.31 21.70 5.77
C ARG A 25 -0.03 22.85 4.79
N GLY A 26 -0.90 23.85 4.71
CA GLY A 26 -0.76 24.96 3.76
C GLY A 26 -0.98 24.54 2.31
N VAL A 27 -1.75 23.47 2.05
CA VAL A 27 -2.01 22.94 0.71
C VAL A 27 -3.51 23.04 0.36
N PRO A 28 -3.88 23.00 -0.93
CA PRO A 28 -5.28 22.91 -1.33
C PRO A 28 -5.94 21.62 -0.85
N GLU A 29 -7.20 21.68 -0.42
CA GLU A 29 -8.01 20.51 -0.01
C GLU A 29 -8.02 19.41 -1.09
N ALA A 30 -8.14 19.84 -2.35
CA ALA A 30 -8.14 18.94 -3.50
C ALA A 30 -6.85 18.13 -3.64
N GLU A 31 -5.73 18.55 -3.05
CA GLU A 31 -4.48 17.80 -3.06
C GLU A 31 -4.58 16.54 -2.17
N ILE A 32 -5.10 16.69 -0.96
CA ILE A 32 -5.34 15.58 -0.05
C ILE A 32 -6.39 14.62 -0.64
N ILE A 33 -7.45 15.15 -1.27
CA ILE A 33 -8.47 14.31 -1.93
C ILE A 33 -7.85 13.49 -3.07
N ARG A 34 -6.95 14.09 -3.87
CA ARG A 34 -6.24 13.36 -4.94
C ARG A 34 -5.32 12.29 -4.39
N GLU A 35 -4.61 12.57 -3.31
CA GLU A 35 -3.79 11.58 -2.60
C GLU A 35 -4.66 10.41 -2.14
N GLY A 36 -5.80 10.68 -1.51
CA GLY A 36 -6.76 9.64 -1.09
C GLY A 36 -7.26 8.78 -2.25
N ILE A 37 -7.62 9.39 -3.39
CA ILE A 37 -8.02 8.66 -4.60
C ILE A 37 -6.87 7.79 -5.11
N HIS A 38 -5.64 8.32 -5.11
CA HIS A 38 -4.46 7.57 -5.55
C HIS A 38 -4.17 6.36 -4.66
N LEU A 39 -4.22 6.54 -3.33
CA LEU A 39 -4.02 5.47 -2.37
C LEU A 39 -5.10 4.39 -2.51
N ALA A 40 -6.37 4.77 -2.66
CA ALA A 40 -7.47 3.85 -2.91
C ALA A 40 -7.25 3.05 -4.21
N ALA A 41 -6.78 3.71 -5.27
CA ALA A 41 -6.45 3.04 -6.54
C ALA A 41 -5.29 2.05 -6.39
N MET A 42 -4.24 2.39 -5.63
CA MET A 42 -3.11 1.48 -5.38
C MET A 42 -3.51 0.29 -4.50
N ALA A 43 -4.34 0.51 -3.49
CA ALA A 43 -4.81 -0.56 -2.61
C ALA A 43 -5.68 -1.60 -3.34
N ASN A 44 -6.41 -1.17 -4.38
CA ASN A 44 -7.26 -2.04 -5.19
C ASN A 44 -6.64 -2.39 -6.54
N ARG A 45 -5.37 -2.05 -6.76
CA ARG A 45 -4.67 -2.46 -7.97
C ARG A 45 -4.56 -3.97 -7.93
N VAL A 46 -5.26 -4.64 -8.85
CA VAL A 46 -5.02 -6.05 -9.14
C VAL A 46 -3.86 -6.09 -10.13
N TRP A 47 -2.89 -6.96 -9.89
CA TRP A 47 -1.85 -7.23 -10.88
C TRP A 47 -2.45 -8.20 -11.88
N ASP A 48 -2.72 -7.71 -13.09
CA ASP A 48 -3.31 -8.51 -14.18
C ASP A 48 -2.37 -9.64 -14.63
N ASP A 49 -1.06 -9.43 -14.50
CA ASP A 49 -0.04 -10.42 -14.81
C ASP A 49 0.42 -11.15 -13.53
N PRO A 50 0.69 -12.47 -13.61
CA PRO A 50 1.39 -13.18 -12.56
C PRO A 50 2.69 -12.43 -12.28
N LEU A 51 2.93 -12.11 -11.00
CA LEU A 51 4.23 -11.59 -10.61
C LEU A 51 5.27 -12.64 -10.99
N GLU A 52 6.28 -12.26 -11.79
CA GLU A 52 7.44 -13.11 -12.13
C GLU A 52 8.35 -13.29 -10.91
N TRP A 53 7.78 -13.70 -9.78
CA TRP A 53 8.54 -14.01 -8.58
C TRP A 53 9.34 -15.28 -8.83
N PRO A 54 10.59 -15.35 -8.34
CA PRO A 54 11.32 -16.60 -8.36
C PRO A 54 10.49 -17.66 -7.63
N VAL A 55 10.28 -18.79 -8.30
CA VAL A 55 9.67 -19.96 -7.67
C VAL A 55 10.77 -20.66 -6.88
N PHE A 56 10.50 -20.91 -5.61
CA PHE A 56 11.40 -21.68 -4.75
C PHE A 56 10.87 -23.10 -4.61
N GLU A 57 11.76 -24.08 -4.70
CA GLU A 57 11.41 -25.47 -4.35
C GLU A 57 11.13 -25.56 -2.84
N GLY A 58 10.07 -26.26 -2.47
CA GLY A 58 9.69 -26.44 -1.06
C GLY A 58 8.36 -27.16 -0.89
N THR A 59 8.06 -27.59 0.35
CA THR A 59 6.80 -28.28 0.69
C THR A 59 5.58 -27.36 0.70
N GLY A 60 5.80 -26.03 0.73
CA GLY A 60 4.73 -25.04 0.88
C GLY A 60 4.12 -25.02 2.29
N GLU A 61 4.68 -25.78 3.23
CA GLU A 61 4.24 -25.78 4.63
C GLU A 61 4.58 -24.44 5.29
N VAL A 62 3.67 -23.98 6.15
CA VAL A 62 3.88 -22.74 6.91
C VAL A 62 5.01 -22.96 7.90
N ALA A 63 6.06 -22.15 7.80
CA ALA A 63 7.16 -22.16 8.76
C ALA A 63 6.75 -21.42 10.04
N ASP A 64 7.11 -21.99 11.19
CA ASP A 64 7.05 -21.31 12.48
C ASP A 64 8.27 -20.39 12.72
N SER A 65 8.21 -19.60 13.78
CA SER A 65 9.26 -18.63 14.11
C SER A 65 10.60 -19.27 14.48
N GLU A 66 10.60 -20.49 15.02
CA GLU A 66 11.83 -21.20 15.40
C GLU A 66 12.53 -21.72 14.14
N GLN A 67 11.78 -22.33 13.23
CA GLN A 67 12.26 -22.80 11.93
C GLN A 67 12.88 -21.68 11.10
N VAL A 68 12.24 -20.50 11.07
CA VAL A 68 12.80 -19.31 10.39
C VAL A 68 14.12 -18.88 11.03
N THR A 69 14.17 -18.84 12.36
CA THR A 69 15.39 -18.45 13.09
C THR A 69 16.54 -19.40 12.80
N GLU A 70 16.29 -20.71 12.86
CA GLU A 70 17.30 -21.73 12.57
C GLU A 70 17.83 -21.62 11.14
N ALA A 71 16.95 -21.43 10.16
CA ALA A 71 17.32 -21.27 8.75
C ALA A 71 18.22 -20.04 8.52
N VAL A 72 17.88 -18.90 9.13
CA VAL A 72 18.67 -17.67 9.03
C VAL A 72 20.05 -17.83 9.67
N VAL A 73 20.12 -18.42 10.87
CA VAL A 73 21.39 -18.69 11.57
C VAL A 73 22.29 -19.60 10.74
N ARG A 74 21.73 -20.68 10.18
CA ARG A 74 22.45 -21.61 9.31
C ARG A 74 23.01 -20.92 8.07
N GLY A 75 22.21 -20.08 7.39
CA GLY A 75 22.64 -19.35 6.20
C GLY A 75 23.71 -18.30 6.49
N ALA A 76 23.65 -17.63 7.64
CA ALA A 76 24.64 -16.64 8.05
C ALA A 76 26.01 -17.25 8.39
N ALA A 77 26.04 -18.50 8.87
CA ALA A 77 27.27 -19.21 9.23
C ALA A 77 28.10 -19.70 8.01
N VAL A 78 27.53 -19.71 6.81
CA VAL A 78 28.17 -20.19 5.57
C VAL A 78 28.79 -19.04 4.76
N ARG A 79 28.87 -17.83 5.33
CA ARG A 79 29.46 -16.63 4.72
C ARG A 79 30.82 -16.29 5.35
#